data_AF-A0A535XU77-F1
#
_entry.id   AF-A0A535XU77-F1
#
_cell.length_a   1.000
_cell.length_b   1.000
_cell.length_c   1.000
_cell.angle_alpha   90.00
_cell.angle_beta   90.00
_cell.angle_gamma   90.00
#
_symmetry.space_group_name_H-M   'P 1'
#
loop_
_entity.id
_entity.type
_entity.pdbx_description
1 polymer ?
#
loop_
_entity_poly.entity_id
_entity_poly.type
_entity_poly.pdbx_seq_one_letter_code
_entity_poly.pdbx_strand_id
1 'polypeptide(L)'
;MPDGTRRFRFLVLLGSLLMIASGFLPWWHAGGDLVSGIQLPAATGIGLEGAGLAIYGAALICLILLDIGYMRGRWGFVLDAPAAYLTLGLIAAAALLYRGWELWSLGYLPLPQQSPGLAVAAVGIATLLYGAGSGFGTRHYR
;
A
#
# COMPACT_ATOMS: atom_id res chain seq x y z
N MET A 1 -25.72 -9.77 9.96
CA MET A 1 -24.61 -10.50 9.30
C MET A 1 -23.26 -10.03 9.87
N PRO A 2 -22.62 -10.81 10.75
CA PRO A 2 -21.31 -10.48 11.35
C PRO A 2 -20.11 -10.65 10.39
N ASP A 3 -20.27 -11.34 9.26
CA ASP A 3 -19.15 -11.71 8.38
C ASP A 3 -18.64 -10.58 7.50
N GLY A 4 -19.51 -9.66 7.09
CA GLY A 4 -19.15 -8.53 6.20
C GLY A 4 -18.16 -7.57 6.85
N THR A 5 -18.35 -7.24 8.14
CA THR A 5 -17.47 -6.34 8.89
C THR A 5 -16.11 -6.98 9.18
N ARG A 6 -16.06 -8.29 9.44
CA ARG A 6 -14.79 -9.02 9.61
C ARG A 6 -13.98 -9.06 8.31
N ARG A 7 -14.63 -9.37 7.18
CA ARG A 7 -13.97 -9.40 5.88
C ARG A 7 -13.39 -8.05 5.49
N PHE A 8 -14.15 -6.97 5.69
CA PHE A 8 -13.70 -5.60 5.49
C PHE A 8 -12.42 -5.29 6.28
N ARG A 9 -12.45 -5.48 7.61
CA ARG A 9 -11.31 -5.17 8.49
C ARG A 9 -10.09 -6.04 8.17
N PHE A 10 -10.31 -7.30 7.83
CA PHE A 10 -9.24 -8.21 7.44
C PHE A 10 -8.52 -7.76 6.16
N LEU A 11 -9.27 -7.33 5.14
CA LEU A 11 -8.69 -6.83 3.89
C LEU A 11 -7.91 -5.53 4.09
N VAL A 12 -8.43 -4.60 4.89
CA VAL A 12 -7.71 -3.36 5.25
C VAL A 12 -6.43 -3.67 6.01
N LEU A 13 -6.48 -4.61 6.98
CA LEU A 13 -5.31 -5.06 7.72
C LEU A 13 -4.27 -5.67 6.77
N LEU A 14 -4.68 -6.63 5.95
CA LEU A 14 -3.80 -7.30 5.00
C LEU A 14 -3.16 -6.32 4.02
N GLY A 15 -3.95 -5.40 3.46
CA GLY A 15 -3.44 -4.36 2.57
C GLY A 15 -2.41 -3.45 3.24
N SER A 16 -2.69 -3.03 4.48
CA SER A 16 -1.76 -2.19 5.28
C SER A 16 -0.46 -2.93 5.58
N LEU A 17 -0.52 -4.23 5.92
CA LEU A 17 0.66 -5.05 6.15
C LEU A 17 1.49 -5.25 4.88
N LEU A 18 0.85 -5.45 3.72
CA LEU A 18 1.55 -5.55 2.43
C LEU A 18 2.24 -4.23 2.07
N MET A 19 1.58 -3.09 2.30
CA MET A 19 2.20 -1.77 2.12
C MET A 19 3.43 -1.60 3.02
N ILE A 20 3.39 -2.07 4.26
CA ILE A 20 4.56 -2.05 5.17
C ILE A 20 5.63 -3.07 4.75
N ALA A 21 5.24 -4.24 4.25
CA ALA A 21 6.19 -5.22 3.72
C ALA A 21 6.94 -4.67 2.50
N SER A 22 6.28 -3.81 1.72
CA SER A 22 6.78 -3.31 0.43
C SER A 22 8.07 -2.51 0.51
N GLY A 23 8.33 -1.74 1.56
CA GLY A 23 9.61 -1.00 1.71
C GLY A 23 10.68 -1.75 2.49
N PHE A 24 10.47 -3.03 2.79
CA PHE A 24 11.58 -3.95 3.04
C PHE A 24 12.08 -4.61 1.74
N LEU A 25 11.42 -4.33 0.61
CA LEU A 25 11.76 -4.86 -0.71
C LEU A 25 12.37 -3.75 -1.59
N PRO A 26 13.19 -4.10 -2.59
CA PRO A 26 13.68 -3.14 -3.58
C PRO A 26 12.53 -2.53 -4.41
N TRP A 27 12.49 -1.20 -4.48
CA TRP A 27 11.54 -0.45 -5.31
C TRP A 27 12.10 -0.10 -6.68
N TRP A 28 13.42 -0.04 -6.80
CA TRP A 28 14.12 0.12 -8.06
C TRP A 28 15.49 -0.52 -7.92
N HIS A 29 16.01 -0.98 -9.05
CA HIS A 29 17.31 -1.60 -9.17
C HIS A 29 17.98 -1.08 -10.44
N ALA A 30 19.17 -0.51 -10.33
CA ALA A 30 19.95 -0.06 -11.47
C ALA A 30 21.33 -0.70 -11.45
N GLY A 31 21.81 -1.21 -12.59
CA GLY A 31 23.08 -1.94 -12.67
C GLY A 31 22.96 -3.40 -12.25
N GLY A 32 24.08 -4.06 -11.96
CA GLY A 32 24.14 -5.51 -11.68
C GLY A 32 24.20 -6.40 -12.92
N ASP A 33 23.91 -5.85 -14.10
CA ASP A 33 24.05 -6.55 -15.38
C ASP A 33 25.54 -6.74 -15.77
N LEU A 34 25.82 -7.89 -16.39
CA LEU A 34 27.11 -8.17 -17.01
C LEU A 34 27.16 -7.53 -18.39
N VAL A 35 27.87 -6.42 -18.53
CA VAL A 35 28.13 -5.80 -19.83
C VAL A 35 29.57 -6.13 -20.21
N SER A 36 29.76 -6.88 -21.30
CA SER A 36 31.07 -7.31 -21.78
C SER A 36 31.92 -8.05 -20.73
N GLY A 37 31.28 -8.85 -19.87
CA GLY A 37 31.95 -9.63 -18.82
C GLY A 37 32.33 -8.85 -17.56
N ILE A 38 32.01 -7.55 -17.49
CA ILE A 38 32.24 -6.71 -16.31
C ILE A 38 30.91 -6.52 -15.58
N GLN A 39 30.89 -6.88 -14.29
CA GLN A 39 29.71 -6.69 -13.45
C GLN A 39 29.62 -5.22 -13.04
N LEU A 40 28.59 -4.52 -13.51
CA LEU A 40 28.35 -3.14 -13.12
C LEU A 40 27.85 -3.10 -11.67
N PRO A 41 28.31 -2.13 -10.85
CA PRO A 41 27.82 -1.99 -9.48
C PRO A 41 26.30 -1.79 -9.48
N ALA A 42 25.61 -2.58 -8.66
CA ALA A 42 24.16 -2.51 -8.51
C ALA A 42 23.79 -1.49 -7.43
N ALA A 43 22.90 -0.57 -7.77
CA ALA A 43 22.26 0.35 -6.84
C ALA A 43 20.81 -0.06 -6.66
N THR A 44 20.37 -0.14 -5.40
CA THR A 44 18.96 -0.40 -5.03
C THR A 44 18.46 0.67 -4.09
N GLY A 45 17.17 0.97 -4.18
CA GLY A 45 16.49 1.79 -3.19
C GLY A 45 15.24 1.09 -2.67
N ILE A 46 15.02 1.20 -1.36
CA ILE A 46 13.89 0.59 -0.64
C ILE A 46 12.62 1.46 -0.66
N GLY A 47 12.66 2.59 -1.37
CA GLY A 47 11.50 3.46 -1.54
C GLY A 47 11.08 4.25 -0.30
N LEU A 48 11.80 4.15 0.83
CA LEU A 48 11.54 4.90 2.08
C LEU A 48 11.88 6.41 2.01
N GLU A 49 11.81 6.97 0.80
CA GLU A 49 12.05 8.36 0.48
C GLU A 49 10.87 8.89 -0.33
N GLY A 50 10.54 10.18 -0.16
CA GLY A 50 9.49 10.84 -0.93
C GLY A 50 8.15 10.10 -0.90
N ALA A 51 7.74 9.54 -2.04
CA ALA A 51 6.44 8.88 -2.20
C ALA A 51 6.23 7.67 -1.27
N GLY A 52 7.27 6.90 -0.94
CA GLY A 52 7.07 5.76 -0.05
C GLY A 52 6.78 6.15 1.40
N LEU A 53 7.21 7.34 1.86
CA LEU A 53 6.79 7.87 3.16
C LEU A 53 5.28 8.09 3.23
N ALA A 54 4.67 8.54 2.12
CA ALA A 54 3.21 8.70 2.06
C ALA A 54 2.49 7.34 2.11
N ILE A 55 3.01 6.31 1.41
CA ILE A 55 2.45 4.95 1.43
C ILE A 55 2.59 4.33 2.83
N TYR A 56 3.76 4.42 3.45
CA TYR A 56 4.00 3.93 4.81
C TYR A 56 3.17 4.66 5.85
N GLY A 57 3.15 5.99 5.78
CA GLY A 57 2.35 6.82 6.67
C GLY A 57 0.86 6.45 6.59
N ALA A 58 0.33 6.29 5.37
CA ALA A 58 -1.05 5.84 5.18
C ALA A 58 -1.29 4.44 5.77
N ALA A 59 -0.36 3.49 5.57
CA ALA A 59 -0.47 2.15 6.15
C ALA A 59 -0.48 2.16 7.68
N LEU A 60 0.41 2.94 8.30
CA LEU A 60 0.46 3.09 9.76
C LEU A 60 -0.81 3.72 10.32
N ILE A 61 -1.32 4.79 9.68
CA ILE A 61 -2.59 5.41 10.09
C ILE A 61 -3.73 4.40 9.96
N CYS A 62 -3.78 3.60 8.90
CA CYS A 62 -4.78 2.54 8.76
C CYS A 62 -4.72 1.52 9.90
N LEU A 63 -3.54 1.09 10.31
CA LEU A 63 -3.38 0.18 11.45
C LEU A 63 -3.83 0.83 12.77
N ILE A 64 -3.46 2.08 13.01
CA ILE A 64 -3.89 2.83 14.20
C ILE A 64 -5.42 2.95 14.24
N LEU A 65 -6.05 3.31 13.11
CA LEU A 65 -7.50 3.43 13.02
C LEU A 65 -8.19 2.07 13.23
N LEU A 66 -7.65 0.99 12.66
CA LEU A 66 -8.13 -0.37 12.90
C LEU A 66 -8.05 -0.74 14.38
N ASP A 67 -6.91 -0.48 15.03
CA ASP A 67 -6.70 -0.81 16.44
C ASP A 67 -7.67 -0.03 17.34
N ILE A 68 -7.83 1.28 17.12
CA ILE A 68 -8.84 2.09 17.81
C ILE A 68 -10.25 1.54 17.59
N GLY A 69 -10.57 1.12 16.36
CA GLY A 69 -11.86 0.51 16.00
C GLY A 69 -12.10 -0.86 16.65
N TYR A 70 -11.05 -1.62 16.95
CA TYR A 70 -11.14 -2.85 17.74
C TYR A 70 -11.33 -2.55 19.24
N MET A 71 -10.58 -1.59 19.80
CA MET A 71 -10.62 -1.23 21.22
C MET A 71 -11.92 -0.54 21.63
N ARG A 72 -12.47 0.35 20.80
CA ARG A 72 -13.70 1.12 21.14
C ARG A 72 -15.00 0.34 20.97
N GLY A 73 -14.97 -0.84 20.36
CA GLY A 73 -16.13 -1.73 20.23
C GLY A 73 -17.39 -1.03 19.71
N ARG A 74 -18.43 -0.91 20.57
CA ARG A 74 -19.80 -0.47 20.23
C ARG A 74 -19.97 1.05 20.09
N TRP A 75 -18.96 1.85 20.42
CA TRP A 75 -19.01 3.31 20.37
C TRP A 75 -18.45 3.79 19.05
N GLY A 76 -19.34 3.92 18.06
CA GLY A 76 -19.04 4.27 16.68
C GLY A 76 -18.00 5.39 16.56
N PHE A 77 -16.76 5.01 16.27
CA PHE A 77 -15.70 5.95 15.99
C PHE A 77 -15.92 6.45 14.56
N VAL A 78 -16.14 7.76 14.41
CA VAL A 78 -16.39 8.41 13.10
C VAL A 78 -15.28 8.10 12.09
N LEU A 79 -14.06 7.86 12.58
CA LEU A 79 -12.88 7.54 11.77
C LEU A 79 -12.69 6.03 11.50
N ASP A 80 -13.43 5.12 12.14
CA ASP A 80 -13.58 3.71 11.68
C ASP A 80 -14.71 3.63 10.63
N ALA A 81 -14.75 4.63 9.74
CA ALA A 81 -15.63 4.65 8.60
C ALA A 81 -14.88 4.07 7.39
N PRO A 82 -15.55 3.28 6.53
CA PRO A 82 -14.99 2.84 5.26
C PRO A 82 -14.37 3.99 4.45
N ALA A 83 -14.94 5.20 4.56
CA ALA A 83 -14.44 6.42 3.94
C ALA A 83 -13.00 6.79 4.37
N ALA A 84 -12.64 6.64 5.65
CA ALA A 84 -11.30 6.98 6.13
C ALA A 84 -10.24 6.09 5.48
N TYR A 85 -10.47 4.78 5.47
CA TYR A 85 -9.59 3.82 4.78
C TYR A 85 -9.54 4.06 3.27
N LEU A 86 -10.66 4.43 2.66
CA LEU A 86 -10.69 4.77 1.24
C LEU A 86 -9.85 6.02 0.94
N THR A 87 -9.94 7.07 1.75
CA THR A 87 -9.11 8.27 1.59
C THR A 87 -7.62 7.97 1.74
N LEU A 88 -7.23 7.17 2.75
CA LEU A 88 -5.84 6.76 2.95
C LEU A 88 -5.34 5.88 1.80
N GLY A 89 -6.17 4.97 1.30
CA GLY A 89 -5.89 4.16 0.13
C GLY A 89 -5.69 5.00 -1.13
N LEU A 90 -6.51 6.03 -1.34
CA LEU A 90 -6.37 6.95 -2.47
C LEU A 90 -5.11 7.81 -2.38
N ILE A 91 -4.74 8.28 -1.19
CA ILE A 91 -3.46 8.98 -0.96
C ILE A 91 -2.30 8.06 -1.31
N ALA A 92 -2.31 6.83 -0.83
CA ALA A 92 -1.27 5.85 -1.15
C ALA A 92 -1.24 5.50 -2.65
N ALA A 93 -2.40 5.38 -3.30
CA ALA A 93 -2.49 5.16 -4.74
C ALA A 93 -1.91 6.34 -5.54
N ALA A 94 -2.21 7.58 -5.15
CA ALA A 94 -1.65 8.77 -5.77
C ALA A 94 -0.12 8.83 -5.61
N ALA A 95 0.39 8.49 -4.41
CA ALA A 95 1.83 8.40 -4.17
C ALA A 95 2.50 7.31 -5.03
N LEU A 96 1.87 6.14 -5.16
CA LEU A 96 2.35 5.06 -6.02
C LEU A 96 2.38 5.47 -7.50
N LEU A 97 1.32 6.12 -7.99
CA LEU A 97 1.25 6.62 -9.36
C LEU A 97 2.30 7.70 -9.62
N TYR A 98 2.48 8.64 -8.69
CA TYR A 98 3.54 9.63 -8.77
C TYR A 98 4.91 8.97 -8.86
N ARG A 99 5.19 7.96 -8.04
CA ARG A 99 6.45 7.24 -8.08
C ARG A 99 6.63 6.45 -9.39
N GLY A 100 5.57 5.83 -9.89
CA GLY A 100 5.59 5.14 -11.18
C GLY A 100 5.88 6.11 -12.34
N TRP A 101 5.26 7.29 -12.31
CA TRP A 101 5.51 8.36 -13.27
C TRP A 101 6.96 8.86 -13.21
N GLU A 102 7.48 9.13 -12.00
CA GLU A 102 8.86 9.58 -11.78
C GLU A 102 9.86 8.58 -12.38
N LEU A 103 9.72 7.29 -12.09
CA LEU A 103 10.57 6.24 -12.63
C LEU A 103 10.46 6.16 -14.16
N TRP A 104 9.25 6.22 -14.70
CA TRP A 104 9.03 6.20 -16.14
C TRP A 104 9.68 7.42 -16.83
N SER A 105 9.60 8.60 -16.22
CA SER A 105 10.21 9.83 -16.73
C SER A 105 11.74 9.79 -16.75
N LEU A 106 12.34 8.94 -15.91
CA LEU A 106 13.77 8.66 -15.87
C LEU A 106 14.19 7.52 -16.83
N GLY A 107 13.27 7.02 -17.65
CA GLY A 107 13.51 5.90 -18.57
C GLY A 107 13.55 4.53 -17.90
N TYR A 108 13.19 4.44 -16.62
CA TYR A 108 13.11 3.18 -15.88
C TYR A 108 11.69 2.62 -15.95
N LEU A 109 11.54 1.42 -16.51
CA LEU A 109 10.26 0.72 -16.53
C LEU A 109 10.17 -0.18 -15.27
N PRO A 110 9.30 0.13 -14.29
CA PRO A 110 9.23 -0.63 -13.04
C PRO A 110 8.52 -1.98 -13.23
N LEU A 111 9.24 -2.94 -13.83
CA LEU A 111 8.75 -4.31 -13.97
C LEU A 111 8.75 -5.00 -12.59
N PRO A 112 7.76 -5.86 -12.29
CA PRO A 112 7.66 -6.53 -10.99
C PRO A 112 8.92 -7.32 -10.58
N GLN A 113 9.69 -7.81 -11.56
CA GLN A 113 10.94 -8.53 -11.34
C GLN A 113 12.09 -7.62 -10.88
N GLN A 114 12.10 -6.36 -11.31
CA GLN A 114 13.13 -5.38 -10.98
C GLN A 114 12.73 -4.49 -9.79
N SER A 115 11.43 -4.36 -9.54
CA SER A 115 10.86 -3.54 -8.47
C SER A 115 9.78 -4.29 -7.67
N PRO A 116 10.16 -5.38 -6.97
CA PRO A 116 9.21 -6.18 -6.19
C PRO A 116 8.49 -5.39 -5.11
N GLY A 117 9.13 -4.36 -4.52
CA GLY A 117 8.50 -3.48 -3.55
C GLY A 117 7.34 -2.68 -4.15
N LEU A 118 7.50 -2.11 -5.34
CA LEU A 118 6.40 -1.41 -6.02
C LEU A 118 5.23 -2.34 -6.34
N ALA A 119 5.52 -3.57 -6.77
CA ALA A 119 4.50 -4.57 -7.03
C ALA A 119 3.73 -4.94 -5.76
N VAL A 120 4.42 -5.20 -4.65
CA VAL A 120 3.80 -5.51 -3.36
C VAL A 120 3.01 -4.31 -2.83
N ALA A 121 3.50 -3.08 -2.98
CA ALA A 121 2.78 -1.87 -2.63
C ALA A 121 1.48 -1.74 -3.44
N ALA A 122 1.52 -2.00 -4.75
CA ALA A 122 0.34 -1.99 -5.61
C ALA A 122 -0.72 -3.00 -5.16
N VAL A 123 -0.30 -4.24 -4.87
CA VAL A 123 -1.18 -5.29 -4.34
C VAL A 123 -1.76 -4.89 -2.98
N GLY A 124 -0.94 -4.32 -2.09
CA GLY A 124 -1.38 -3.85 -0.78
C GLY A 124 -2.44 -2.75 -0.87
N ILE A 125 -2.20 -1.74 -1.72
CA ILE A 125 -3.14 -0.64 -1.96
C ILE A 125 -4.44 -1.15 -2.59
N ALA A 126 -4.36 -2.02 -3.60
CA ALA A 126 -5.55 -2.61 -4.21
C ALA A 126 -6.38 -3.41 -3.20
N THR A 127 -5.72 -4.20 -2.36
CA THR A 127 -6.36 -5.00 -1.29
C THR A 127 -7.05 -4.09 -0.27
N LEU A 128 -6.38 -3.00 0.14
CA LEU A 128 -6.92 -2.01 1.06
C LEU A 128 -8.14 -1.29 0.48
N LEU A 129 -8.04 -0.80 -0.76
CA LEU A 129 -9.15 -0.12 -1.46
C LEU A 129 -10.34 -1.06 -1.67
N TYR A 130 -10.09 -2.31 -2.04
CA TYR A 130 -11.14 -3.33 -2.16
C TYR A 130 -11.80 -3.61 -0.81
N GLY A 131 -11.00 -3.73 0.26
CA GLY A 131 -11.48 -3.79 1.63
C GLY A 131 -12.41 -2.63 1.94
N ALA A 132 -11.91 -1.40 1.84
CA ALA A 132 -12.66 -0.17 2.07
C ALA A 132 -13.97 -0.10 1.26
N GLY A 133 -13.94 -0.43 -0.03
CA GLY A 133 -15.13 -0.49 -0.89
C GLY A 133 -16.17 -1.51 -0.42
N SER A 134 -15.73 -2.71 -0.02
CA SER A 134 -16.64 -3.73 0.53
C SER A 134 -17.32 -3.27 1.83
N GLY A 135 -16.66 -2.41 2.62
CA GLY A 135 -17.23 -1.79 3.82
C GLY A 135 -18.45 -0.91 3.53
N PHE A 136 -18.48 -0.20 2.39
CA PHE A 136 -19.64 0.59 1.97
C PHE A 136 -20.84 -0.30 1.60
N GLY A 137 -20.59 -1.39 0.87
CA GLY A 137 -21.64 -2.34 0.48
C GLY A 137 -22.37 -2.95 1.68
N THR A 138 -21.67 -3.19 2.79
CA THR A 138 -22.28 -3.77 4.00
C THR A 138 -23.14 -2.79 4.81
N ARG A 139 -22.97 -1.46 4.64
CA ARG A 139 -23.80 -0.45 5.31
C ARG A 139 -25.16 -0.22 4.64
N HIS A 140 -25.29 -0.45 3.34
CA HIS A 140 -26.55 -0.23 2.61
C HIS A 140 -27.62 -1.32 2.81
N TYR A 141 -27.25 -2.47 3.37
CA TYR A 141 -28.17 -3.59 3.68
C TYR A 141 -28.60 -3.65 5.15
N ARG A 142 -28.37 -2.58 5.93
CA ARG A 142 -28.86 -2.42 7.30
C ARG A 142 -29.95 -1.37 7.34
#